data_AF-A0A7Y5HGW3-F1
#
_entry.id   AF-A0A7Y5HGW3-F1
#
_cell.length_a   1.000
_cell.length_b   1.000
_cell.length_c   1.000
_cell.angle_alpha   90.00
_cell.angle_beta   90.00
_cell.angle_gamma   90.00
#
_symmetry.space_group_name_H-M   'P 1'
#
loop_
_entity.id
_entity.type
_entity.pdbx_description
1 polymer ?
#
loop_
_entity_poly.entity_id
_entity_poly.type
_entity_poly.pdbx_seq_one_letter_code
_entity_poly.pdbx_strand_id
1 'polypeptide(L)'
;MDPWFTDAVPEPVFVKNLENVQGDERDVILFSVCYGPDDAGRVAMNFGPLNRDGGERRLNVAVTRAREQVVVFSSIGPEAIDLSRTRARGVADLKTFLDYAGRGTLALHAAASGGAGEAESPLESSVAAALRGRGWEVDLQVGCSGYRIDLAVKDPGRPGEYLAGIECDGASYHSARTARDRDRLREQVLRRLGWNLLRVWSTDWWYEPGKVLDRLDGRLAELKDAAGVRGRDPLELGNTNPRDPAAAGAEEDPTPPRPPGAPKVVGPVAADLGEGVPVVEPVLPGQSEYRVWTGPGKQGGPEDFHEFWNGACVAGLLKDLVAVEGPISFDLAARRLGALWEIDRVTSKVRARLREAHQYYPGGVRIEGEFLWPAEVEAGAWGVFRVPGGEEGDFREAEDIPPEEAANAAAGLLRGLVSLPRKDLVRAMGRLFGFQRLGRRVEERMEEGIALLAARGGCEIAGEAVRLPRG
;
A
#
# COMPACT_ATOMS: atom_id res chain seq x y z
N MET A 1 11.03 -0.07 35.07
CA MET A 1 11.27 -0.32 33.64
C MET A 1 12.73 -0.07 33.37
N ASP A 2 13.33 -0.89 32.52
CA ASP A 2 14.72 -0.74 32.08
C ASP A 2 14.87 0.63 31.37
N PRO A 3 15.88 1.46 31.70
CA PRO A 3 16.05 2.83 31.17
C PRO A 3 16.02 2.93 29.64
N TRP A 4 16.36 1.87 28.92
CA TRP A 4 16.38 1.84 27.44
C TRP A 4 15.01 1.90 26.78
N PHE A 5 13.91 1.69 27.53
CA PHE A 5 12.53 1.78 27.04
C PHE A 5 11.85 3.11 27.38
N THR A 6 12.63 4.09 27.86
CA THR A 6 12.10 5.40 28.29
C THR A 6 12.55 6.49 27.33
N ASP A 7 11.74 7.53 27.16
CA ASP A 7 12.07 8.70 26.32
C ASP A 7 13.23 9.55 26.88
N ALA A 8 13.84 9.12 27.99
CA ALA A 8 15.03 9.73 28.55
C ALA A 8 16.29 9.46 27.70
N VAL A 9 16.25 8.46 26.81
CA VAL A 9 17.32 8.19 25.83
C VAL A 9 16.90 8.68 24.44
N PRO A 10 17.82 9.21 23.60
CA PRO A 10 17.50 9.79 22.29
C PRO A 10 16.86 8.80 21.29
N GLU A 11 17.21 7.52 21.40
CA GLU A 11 16.69 6.44 20.55
C GLU A 11 16.26 5.25 21.44
N PRO A 12 15.08 5.31 22.07
CA PRO A 12 14.62 4.24 22.92
C PRO A 12 14.29 2.98 22.11
N VAL A 13 14.39 1.83 22.76
CA VAL A 13 13.90 0.56 22.21
C VAL A 13 12.38 0.65 22.10
N PHE A 14 11.84 0.35 20.92
CA PHE A 14 10.40 0.31 20.70
C PHE A 14 9.94 -1.10 20.34
N VAL A 15 8.73 -1.42 20.78
CA VAL A 15 8.01 -2.63 20.37
C VAL A 15 6.71 -2.17 19.73
N LYS A 16 6.55 -2.45 18.43
CA LYS A 16 5.40 -2.00 17.62
C LYS A 16 4.92 -3.14 16.73
N ASN A 17 3.61 -3.18 16.50
CA ASN A 17 3.01 -4.09 15.52
C ASN A 17 3.24 -3.55 14.10
N LEU A 18 3.19 -4.44 13.11
CA LEU A 18 3.38 -4.16 11.69
C LEU A 18 2.53 -2.97 11.17
N GLU A 19 1.33 -2.78 11.72
CA GLU A 19 0.41 -1.70 11.32
C GLU A 19 0.82 -0.32 11.86
N ASN A 20 1.66 -0.28 12.90
CA ASN A 20 2.00 0.92 13.66
C ASN A 20 3.46 1.37 13.46
N VAL A 21 4.22 0.67 12.61
CA VAL A 21 5.61 1.01 12.28
C VAL A 21 5.60 2.01 11.12
N GLN A 22 5.76 3.30 11.43
CA GLN A 22 5.75 4.36 10.41
C GLN A 22 6.80 5.42 10.72
N GLY A 23 7.83 5.50 9.89
CA GLY A 23 8.94 6.44 10.06
C GLY A 23 9.91 6.08 11.19
N ASP A 24 9.62 5.04 11.96
CA ASP A 24 10.54 4.48 12.94
C ASP A 24 11.62 3.69 12.23
N GLU A 25 12.86 4.14 12.35
CA GLU A 25 14.04 3.43 11.83
C GLU A 25 15.02 3.17 12.97
N ARG A 26 15.70 2.03 12.89
CA ARG A 26 16.82 1.68 13.76
C ARG A 26 17.90 1.02 12.93
N ASP A 27 19.11 1.02 13.44
CA ASP A 27 20.21 0.29 12.80
C ASP A 27 19.88 -1.20 12.76
N VAL A 28 19.35 -1.73 13.87
CA VAL A 28 18.88 -3.12 13.99
C VAL A 28 17.39 -3.17 14.31
N ILE A 29 16.62 -3.93 13.54
CA ILE A 29 15.21 -4.26 13.82
C ILE A 29 15.08 -5.74 14.16
N LEU A 30 14.46 -6.05 15.30
CA LEU A 30 14.06 -7.43 15.64
C LEU A 30 12.64 -7.64 15.15
N PHE A 31 12.46 -8.53 14.16
CA PHE A 31 11.19 -8.79 13.51
C PHE A 31 10.66 -10.17 13.90
N SER A 32 9.63 -10.23 14.74
CA SER A 32 8.95 -11.49 15.05
C SER A 32 7.69 -11.64 14.20
N VAL A 33 7.51 -12.79 13.55
CA VAL A 33 6.28 -13.05 12.77
C VAL A 33 5.08 -13.31 13.68
N CYS A 34 5.29 -13.75 14.92
CA CYS A 34 4.23 -14.05 15.90
C CYS A 34 3.17 -15.07 15.43
N TYR A 35 3.44 -15.85 14.38
CA TYR A 35 2.59 -16.94 13.89
C TYR A 35 3.23 -18.28 14.22
N GLY A 36 2.39 -19.23 14.61
CA GLY A 36 2.81 -20.57 15.03
C GLY A 36 1.75 -21.61 14.69
N PRO A 37 2.15 -22.89 14.72
CA PRO A 37 1.20 -24.00 14.66
C PRO A 37 0.28 -24.00 15.89
N ASP A 38 -0.94 -24.51 15.72
CA ASP A 38 -1.86 -24.83 16.82
C ASP A 38 -1.42 -26.11 17.56
N ASP A 39 -2.18 -26.50 18.59
CA ASP A 39 -1.94 -27.72 19.39
C ASP A 39 -1.92 -29.01 18.54
N ALA A 40 -2.47 -28.98 17.32
CA ALA A 40 -2.47 -30.08 16.36
C ALA A 40 -1.34 -29.97 15.32
N GLY A 41 -0.41 -29.03 15.48
CA GLY A 41 0.72 -28.81 14.57
C GLY A 41 0.36 -28.07 13.28
N ARG A 42 -0.84 -27.50 13.17
CA ARG A 42 -1.34 -26.89 11.92
C ARG A 42 -1.18 -25.37 11.98
N VAL A 43 -0.67 -24.81 10.88
CA VAL A 43 -0.58 -23.35 10.71
C VAL A 43 -1.85 -22.85 10.03
N ALA A 44 -2.54 -21.90 10.66
CA ALA A 44 -3.67 -21.21 10.06
C ALA A 44 -3.17 -20.26 8.96
N MET A 45 -3.81 -20.26 7.78
CA MET A 45 -3.47 -19.36 6.66
C MET A 45 -4.04 -17.94 6.85
N ASN A 46 -4.07 -17.47 8.10
CA ASN A 46 -4.57 -16.18 8.52
C ASN A 46 -3.47 -15.42 9.27
N PHE A 47 -2.71 -14.65 8.51
CA PHE A 47 -1.62 -13.77 8.91
C PHE A 47 -2.11 -12.33 9.13
N GLY A 48 -3.38 -12.17 9.52
CA GLY A 48 -3.99 -10.90 9.91
C GLY A 48 -3.77 -9.76 8.90
N PRO A 49 -3.04 -8.68 9.24
CA PRO A 49 -2.83 -7.53 8.35
C PRO A 49 -2.15 -7.87 7.01
N LEU A 50 -1.42 -8.99 6.94
CA LEU A 50 -0.75 -9.45 5.71
C LEU A 50 -1.70 -10.14 4.73
N ASN A 51 -2.84 -10.65 5.20
CA ASN A 51 -3.88 -11.22 4.34
C ASN A 51 -4.74 -10.16 3.66
N ARG A 52 -4.70 -8.90 4.13
CA ARG A 52 -5.50 -7.78 3.62
C ARG A 52 -4.81 -7.12 2.43
N ASP A 53 -5.57 -6.36 1.65
CA ASP A 53 -5.02 -5.52 0.59
C ASP A 53 -4.01 -4.49 1.16
N GLY A 54 -2.89 -4.33 0.47
CA GLY A 54 -1.76 -3.54 0.95
C GLY A 54 -0.92 -4.22 2.02
N GLY A 55 -1.21 -5.47 2.39
CA GLY A 55 -0.38 -6.27 3.30
C GLY A 55 1.07 -6.38 2.83
N GLU A 56 1.29 -6.47 1.52
CA GLU A 56 2.62 -6.44 0.90
C GLU A 56 3.38 -5.14 1.19
N ARG A 57 2.68 -4.00 1.21
CA ARG A 57 3.29 -2.70 1.49
C ARG A 57 3.66 -2.59 2.96
N ARG A 58 2.82 -3.10 3.86
CA ARG A 58 3.10 -3.12 5.29
C ARG A 58 4.32 -3.98 5.60
N LEU A 59 4.40 -5.18 5.01
CA LEU A 59 5.57 -6.04 5.12
C LEU A 59 6.84 -5.33 4.65
N ASN A 60 6.80 -4.74 3.45
CA ASN A 60 7.94 -3.99 2.91
C ASN A 60 8.35 -2.83 3.82
N VAL A 61 7.38 -2.09 4.37
CA VAL A 61 7.65 -1.01 5.32
C VAL A 61 8.40 -1.55 6.53
N ALA A 62 7.94 -2.62 7.19
CA ALA A 62 8.65 -3.14 8.36
C ALA A 62 10.03 -3.69 8.05
N VAL A 63 10.19 -4.41 6.93
CA VAL A 63 11.47 -4.99 6.53
C VAL A 63 12.49 -3.91 6.15
N THR A 64 12.04 -2.78 5.59
CA THR A 64 12.91 -1.67 5.16
C THR A 64 13.17 -0.62 6.25
N ARG A 65 12.70 -0.82 7.50
CA ARG A 65 12.99 0.08 8.63
C ARG A 65 14.37 -0.11 9.26
N ALA A 66 15.02 -1.24 8.99
CA ALA A 66 16.39 -1.44 9.42
C ALA A 66 17.36 -0.69 8.50
N ARG A 67 18.26 0.12 9.08
CA ARG A 67 19.34 0.77 8.33
C ARG A 67 20.50 -0.19 8.05
N GLU A 68 20.78 -1.09 8.99
CA GLU A 68 21.89 -2.04 8.89
C GLU A 68 21.43 -3.49 8.85
N GLN A 69 20.52 -3.91 9.75
CA GLN A 69 20.17 -5.33 9.89
C GLN A 69 18.73 -5.58 10.38
N VAL A 70 18.06 -6.58 9.79
CA VAL A 70 16.83 -7.18 10.34
C VAL A 70 17.16 -8.56 10.91
N VAL A 71 16.80 -8.81 12.17
CA VAL A 71 16.89 -10.13 12.80
C VAL A 71 15.49 -10.72 12.89
N VAL A 72 15.23 -11.81 12.17
CA VAL A 72 13.90 -12.41 12.08
C VAL A 72 13.75 -13.56 13.09
N PHE A 73 12.67 -13.53 13.85
CA PHE A 73 12.26 -14.60 14.76
C PHE A 73 10.97 -15.25 14.24
N SER A 74 11.02 -16.55 13.99
CA SER A 74 9.87 -17.30 13.50
C SER A 74 9.78 -18.69 14.11
N SER A 75 8.56 -19.08 14.45
CA SER A 75 8.21 -20.45 14.87
C SER A 75 7.76 -21.34 13.70
N ILE A 76 7.69 -20.77 12.49
CA ILE A 76 7.31 -21.46 11.26
C ILE A 76 8.34 -21.20 10.15
N GLY A 77 8.67 -22.21 9.36
CA GLY A 77 9.45 -22.03 8.14
C GLY A 77 8.58 -21.67 6.92
N PRO A 78 9.19 -21.23 5.81
CA PRO A 78 8.47 -20.91 4.57
C PRO A 78 7.67 -22.09 4.00
N GLU A 79 8.09 -23.33 4.25
CA GLU A 79 7.40 -24.57 3.88
C GLU A 79 6.05 -24.74 4.58
N ALA A 80 5.88 -24.14 5.75
CA ALA A 80 4.62 -24.18 6.49
C ALA A 80 3.54 -23.25 5.88
N ILE A 81 3.91 -22.36 4.95
CA ILE A 81 3.00 -21.42 4.28
C ILE A 81 2.54 -22.00 2.94
N ASP A 82 1.26 -22.38 2.87
CA ASP A 82 0.64 -22.97 1.69
C ASP A 82 -0.12 -21.90 0.88
N LEU A 83 0.50 -21.47 -0.23
CA LEU A 83 -0.05 -20.46 -1.14
C LEU A 83 -1.25 -20.97 -1.97
N SER A 84 -1.50 -22.29 -2.02
CA SER A 84 -2.72 -22.79 -2.68
C SER A 84 -3.99 -22.43 -1.90
N ARG A 85 -3.84 -22.15 -0.60
CA ARG A 85 -4.92 -21.87 0.35
C ARG A 85 -5.15 -20.38 0.61
N THR A 86 -4.38 -19.49 -0.01
CA THR A 86 -4.50 -18.04 0.14
C THR A 86 -4.08 -17.30 -1.12
N ARG A 87 -4.81 -16.24 -1.50
CA ARG A 87 -4.47 -15.38 -2.64
C ARG A 87 -3.80 -14.06 -2.25
N ALA A 88 -3.60 -13.84 -0.94
CA ALA A 88 -3.09 -12.57 -0.44
C ALA A 88 -1.62 -12.35 -0.81
N ARG A 89 -1.33 -11.24 -1.49
CA ARG A 89 0.02 -10.89 -1.93
C ARG A 89 0.99 -10.76 -0.76
N GLY A 90 0.56 -10.15 0.35
CA GLY A 90 1.40 -10.01 1.55
C GLY A 90 1.84 -11.33 2.17
N VAL A 91 1.01 -12.38 2.04
CA VAL A 91 1.38 -13.73 2.54
C VAL A 91 2.38 -14.42 1.60
N ALA A 92 2.24 -14.22 0.29
CA ALA A 92 3.23 -14.67 -0.67
C ALA A 92 4.59 -13.99 -0.44
N ASP A 93 4.59 -12.68 -0.23
CA ASP A 93 5.80 -11.91 0.03
C ASP A 93 6.42 -12.28 1.39
N LEU A 94 5.61 -12.59 2.43
CA LEU A 94 6.12 -13.11 3.70
C LEU A 94 6.82 -14.46 3.52
N LYS A 95 6.25 -15.37 2.73
CA LYS A 95 6.89 -16.66 2.43
C LYS A 95 8.24 -16.47 1.76
N THR A 96 8.31 -15.61 0.75
CA THR A 96 9.57 -15.26 0.07
C THR A 96 10.56 -14.61 1.03
N PHE A 97 10.10 -13.72 1.90
CA PHE A 97 10.93 -13.06 2.90
C PHE A 97 11.51 -14.04 3.93
N LEU A 98 10.73 -15.01 4.43
CA LEU A 98 11.21 -16.03 5.35
C LEU A 98 12.19 -17.01 4.70
N ASP A 99 11.94 -17.38 3.43
CA ASP A 99 12.89 -18.18 2.66
C ASP A 99 14.23 -17.43 2.49
N TYR A 100 14.16 -16.12 2.20
CA TYR A 100 15.33 -15.24 2.16
C TYR A 100 16.03 -15.08 3.50
N ALA A 101 15.30 -14.88 4.59
CA ALA A 101 15.89 -14.74 5.92
C ALA A 101 16.58 -16.04 6.37
N GLY A 102 16.02 -17.21 6.03
CA GLY A 102 16.58 -18.51 6.42
C GLY A 102 17.75 -18.99 5.55
N ARG A 103 17.77 -18.65 4.26
CA ARG A 103 18.79 -19.12 3.30
C ARG A 103 19.76 -18.02 2.84
N GLY A 104 19.52 -16.76 3.22
CA GLY A 104 20.28 -15.61 2.74
C GLY A 104 20.07 -15.32 1.25
N THR A 105 21.10 -14.77 0.60
CA THR A 105 21.12 -14.44 -0.84
C THR A 105 20.80 -15.63 -1.75
N LEU A 106 20.92 -16.87 -1.25
CA LEU A 106 20.54 -18.10 -1.94
C LEU A 106 19.04 -18.16 -2.27
N ALA A 107 18.16 -17.55 -1.48
CA ALA A 107 16.72 -17.54 -1.79
C ALA A 107 16.36 -16.61 -2.95
N LEU A 108 17.13 -15.53 -3.16
CA LEU A 108 17.01 -14.68 -4.36
C LEU A 108 17.37 -15.49 -5.61
N HIS A 109 18.31 -16.42 -5.48
CA HIS A 109 18.75 -17.32 -6.55
C HIS A 109 17.75 -18.48 -6.79
N ALA A 110 17.15 -19.02 -5.73
CA ALA A 110 16.17 -20.11 -5.83
C ALA A 110 14.81 -19.63 -6.38
N ALA A 111 14.33 -18.44 -6.00
CA ALA A 111 13.11 -17.85 -6.57
C ALA A 111 13.27 -17.52 -8.07
N ALA A 112 14.50 -17.26 -8.52
CA ALA A 112 14.84 -17.03 -9.93
C ALA A 112 14.88 -18.31 -10.78
N SER A 113 14.94 -19.49 -10.16
CA SER A 113 14.89 -20.78 -10.87
C SER A 113 13.51 -21.08 -11.49
N GLY A 114 12.49 -20.25 -11.18
CA GLY A 114 11.10 -20.41 -11.61
C GLY A 114 10.72 -19.77 -12.95
N GLY A 115 11.66 -19.18 -13.69
CA GLY A 115 11.37 -18.69 -15.04
C GLY A 115 12.56 -17.98 -15.67
N ALA A 116 13.27 -18.66 -16.57
CA ALA A 116 14.17 -18.00 -17.50
C ALA A 116 13.33 -17.03 -18.36
N GLY A 117 13.53 -15.72 -18.17
CA GLY A 117 12.92 -14.72 -19.05
C GLY A 117 13.49 -14.84 -20.47
N GLU A 118 12.78 -14.28 -21.45
CA GLU A 118 13.34 -14.09 -22.79
C GLU A 118 14.34 -12.92 -22.77
N ALA A 119 15.36 -12.98 -23.63
CA ALA A 119 16.31 -11.88 -23.79
C ALA A 119 15.58 -10.62 -24.27
N GLU A 120 15.83 -9.47 -23.64
CA GLU A 120 15.21 -8.20 -24.03
C GLU A 120 15.99 -7.51 -25.18
N SER A 121 17.19 -8.01 -25.49
CA SER A 121 18.08 -7.45 -26.52
C SER A 121 18.82 -8.52 -27.35
N PRO A 122 19.09 -8.26 -28.64
CA PRO A 122 19.99 -9.09 -29.45
C PRO A 122 21.40 -9.23 -28.86
N LEU A 123 21.88 -8.19 -28.16
CA LEU A 123 23.16 -8.22 -27.44
C LEU A 123 23.16 -9.29 -26.34
N GLU A 124 22.13 -9.28 -25.48
CA GLU A 124 21.98 -10.26 -24.40
C GLU A 124 21.93 -11.69 -24.94
N SER A 125 21.16 -11.90 -26.01
CA SER A 125 21.07 -13.19 -26.68
C SER A 125 22.43 -13.68 -27.20
N SER A 126 23.19 -12.77 -27.83
CA SER A 126 24.51 -13.07 -28.39
C SER A 126 25.54 -13.40 -27.30
N VAL A 127 25.58 -12.61 -26.22
CA VAL A 127 26.46 -12.84 -25.07
C VAL A 127 26.14 -14.15 -24.37
N ALA A 128 24.84 -14.43 -24.13
CA ALA A 128 24.41 -15.67 -23.51
C ALA A 128 24.79 -16.91 -24.33
N ALA A 129 24.59 -16.86 -25.65
CA ALA A 129 24.97 -17.95 -26.55
C ALA A 129 26.49 -18.18 -26.54
N ALA A 130 27.29 -17.11 -26.54
CA ALA A 130 28.74 -17.19 -26.51
C ALA A 130 29.28 -17.80 -25.19
N LEU A 131 28.73 -17.40 -24.04
CA LEU A 131 29.10 -17.96 -22.74
C LEU A 131 28.68 -19.42 -22.59
N ARG A 132 27.48 -19.79 -23.06
CA ARG A 132 27.04 -21.19 -23.13
C ARG A 132 27.95 -22.03 -24.01
N GLY A 133 28.45 -21.48 -25.12
CA GLY A 133 29.44 -22.12 -25.98
C GLY A 133 30.80 -22.37 -25.29
N ARG A 134 31.14 -21.61 -24.25
CA ARG A 134 32.31 -21.81 -23.39
C ARG A 134 32.07 -22.78 -22.22
N GLY A 135 30.85 -23.32 -22.09
CA GLY A 135 30.47 -24.27 -21.05
C GLY A 135 29.90 -23.64 -19.78
N TRP A 136 29.61 -22.34 -19.78
CA TRP A 136 28.93 -21.69 -18.67
C TRP A 136 27.41 -21.84 -18.78
N GLU A 137 26.75 -22.18 -17.67
CA GLU A 137 25.29 -22.11 -17.59
C GLU A 137 24.86 -20.68 -17.27
N VAL A 138 23.90 -20.16 -18.04
CA VAL A 138 23.45 -18.78 -17.95
C VAL A 138 21.94 -18.71 -18.00
N ASP A 139 21.35 -18.05 -17.01
CA ASP A 139 19.94 -17.69 -16.98
C ASP A 139 19.75 -16.21 -17.34
N LEU A 140 18.63 -15.86 -17.93
CA LEU A 140 18.32 -14.50 -18.37
C LEU A 140 17.30 -13.84 -17.45
N GLN A 141 17.42 -12.52 -17.30
CA GLN A 141 16.44 -11.68 -16.60
C GLN A 141 16.17 -12.11 -15.15
N VAL A 142 17.23 -12.45 -14.43
CA VAL A 142 17.17 -12.95 -13.04
C VAL A 142 16.93 -11.80 -12.05
N GLY A 143 15.86 -11.87 -11.26
CA GLY A 143 15.54 -10.89 -10.21
C GLY A 143 14.03 -10.64 -10.05
N CYS A 144 13.65 -9.66 -9.23
CA CYS A 144 12.25 -9.33 -8.94
C CYS A 144 12.02 -7.82 -9.01
N SER A 145 10.84 -7.40 -9.48
CA SER A 145 10.49 -5.98 -9.64
C SER A 145 11.51 -5.22 -10.53
N GLY A 146 11.66 -3.91 -10.40
CA GLY A 146 12.53 -3.09 -11.26
C GLY A 146 14.04 -3.33 -11.15
N TYR A 147 14.48 -4.39 -10.46
CA TYR A 147 15.89 -4.75 -10.20
C TYR A 147 16.17 -6.17 -10.71
N ARG A 148 16.26 -6.31 -12.04
CA ARG A 148 16.66 -7.56 -12.70
C ARG A 148 18.13 -7.53 -13.09
N ILE A 149 18.73 -8.67 -13.36
CA ILE A 149 20.06 -8.83 -13.96
C ILE A 149 19.87 -9.41 -15.34
N ASP A 150 20.52 -8.81 -16.33
CA ASP A 150 20.27 -9.15 -17.74
C ASP A 150 20.68 -10.60 -18.02
N LEU A 151 21.88 -11.02 -17.55
CA LEU A 151 22.32 -12.41 -17.56
C LEU A 151 22.94 -12.81 -16.21
N ALA A 152 22.60 -13.98 -15.67
CA ALA A 152 23.19 -14.53 -14.46
C ALA A 152 23.92 -15.85 -14.75
N VAL A 153 25.20 -15.92 -14.42
CA VAL A 153 26.05 -17.11 -14.65
C VAL A 153 26.02 -17.99 -13.43
N LYS A 154 25.61 -19.26 -13.58
CA LYS A 154 25.53 -20.22 -12.47
C LYS A 154 26.91 -20.64 -11.98
N ASP A 155 27.02 -20.93 -10.69
CA ASP A 155 28.22 -21.51 -10.09
C ASP A 155 28.25 -23.03 -10.32
N PRO A 156 29.19 -23.59 -11.11
CA PRO A 156 29.28 -25.03 -11.32
C PRO A 156 29.63 -25.81 -10.04
N GLY A 157 30.25 -25.16 -9.05
CA GLY A 157 30.62 -25.77 -7.77
C GLY A 157 29.51 -25.77 -6.72
N ARG A 158 28.46 -24.96 -6.92
CA ARG A 158 27.33 -24.81 -5.97
C ARG A 158 26.00 -24.77 -6.75
N PRO A 159 25.38 -25.93 -6.98
CA PRO A 159 24.12 -26.02 -7.73
C PRO A 159 23.02 -25.14 -7.12
N GLY A 160 22.41 -24.30 -7.95
CA GLY A 160 21.37 -23.34 -7.52
C GLY A 160 21.90 -21.96 -7.13
N GLU A 161 23.23 -21.76 -7.12
CA GLU A 161 23.85 -20.45 -6.90
C GLU A 161 24.32 -19.80 -8.20
N TYR A 162 24.44 -18.46 -8.18
CA TYR A 162 25.05 -17.70 -9.26
C TYR A 162 26.43 -17.19 -8.84
N LEU A 163 27.39 -17.29 -9.77
CA LEU A 163 28.75 -16.82 -9.59
C LEU A 163 28.87 -15.32 -9.84
N ALA A 164 28.17 -14.83 -10.86
CA ALA A 164 28.18 -13.44 -11.29
C ALA A 164 26.91 -13.06 -12.07
N GLY A 165 26.61 -11.77 -12.05
CA GLY A 165 25.64 -11.13 -12.93
C GLY A 165 26.35 -10.34 -14.02
N ILE A 166 25.80 -10.31 -15.23
CA ILE A 166 26.31 -9.56 -16.37
C ILE A 166 25.26 -8.54 -16.79
N GLU A 167 25.67 -7.27 -16.83
CA GLU A 167 24.87 -6.16 -17.34
C GLU A 167 25.30 -5.81 -18.77
N CYS A 168 24.31 -5.72 -19.66
CA CYS A 168 24.46 -5.33 -21.06
C CYS A 168 23.88 -3.92 -21.25
N ASP A 169 24.61 -3.02 -21.90
CA ASP A 169 24.06 -1.75 -22.38
C ASP A 169 23.15 -1.99 -23.60
N GLY A 170 21.86 -2.26 -23.35
CA GLY A 170 20.86 -2.36 -24.39
C GLY A 170 20.50 -1.01 -25.05
N ALA A 171 19.82 -1.05 -26.19
CA ALA A 171 19.35 0.08 -26.99
C ALA A 171 18.45 1.11 -26.24
N SER A 172 18.15 0.88 -24.97
CA SER A 172 17.56 1.82 -24.01
C SER A 172 18.46 3.04 -23.68
N TYR A 173 19.70 3.05 -24.17
CA TYR A 173 20.71 4.11 -23.95
C TYR A 173 20.27 5.52 -24.38
N HIS A 174 19.18 5.66 -25.15
CA HIS A 174 18.72 6.94 -25.69
C HIS A 174 17.61 7.67 -24.92
N SER A 175 17.13 7.17 -23.77
CA SER A 175 16.07 7.86 -23.01
C SER A 175 16.57 8.63 -21.76
N ALA A 176 17.04 9.86 -22.01
CA ALA A 176 17.08 11.03 -21.11
C ALA A 176 17.89 11.00 -19.79
N ARG A 177 18.21 12.23 -19.35
CA ARG A 177 19.05 12.66 -18.20
C ARG A 177 18.78 12.00 -16.83
N THR A 178 17.70 11.23 -16.68
CA THR A 178 17.29 10.51 -15.46
C THR A 178 17.81 9.06 -15.37
N ALA A 179 18.45 8.53 -16.43
CA ALA A 179 18.96 7.15 -16.44
C ALA A 179 20.21 6.94 -15.55
N ARG A 180 21.12 7.92 -15.49
CA ARG A 180 22.42 7.77 -14.82
C ARG A 180 22.34 7.58 -13.30
N ASP A 181 21.45 8.32 -12.63
CA ASP A 181 21.30 8.21 -11.18
C ASP A 181 20.60 6.90 -10.79
N ARG A 182 19.68 6.44 -11.64
CA ARG A 182 19.01 5.13 -11.48
C ARG A 182 19.96 3.97 -11.70
N ASP A 183 20.81 4.04 -12.73
CA ASP A 183 21.80 2.99 -13.02
C ASP A 183 22.84 2.87 -11.90
N ARG A 184 23.33 4.01 -11.38
CA ARG A 184 24.27 4.02 -10.24
C ARG A 184 23.65 3.43 -8.98
N LEU A 185 22.39 3.78 -8.69
CA LEU A 185 21.68 3.25 -7.53
C LEU A 185 21.39 1.75 -7.69
N ARG A 186 21.01 1.31 -8.91
CA ARG A 186 20.76 -0.10 -9.23
C ARG A 186 22.01 -0.95 -9.03
N GLU A 187 23.15 -0.52 -9.59
CA GLU A 187 24.41 -1.24 -9.43
C GLU A 187 24.81 -1.34 -7.95
N GLN A 188 24.67 -0.25 -7.19
CA GLN A 188 24.96 -0.23 -5.75
C GLN A 188 24.07 -1.21 -4.97
N VAL A 189 22.77 -1.28 -5.28
CA VAL A 189 21.83 -2.20 -4.62
C VAL A 189 22.18 -3.65 -4.95
N LEU A 190 22.41 -3.98 -6.22
CA LEU A 190 22.76 -5.35 -6.63
C LEU A 190 24.08 -5.82 -6.02
N ARG A 191 25.10 -4.95 -5.95
CA ARG A 191 26.35 -5.27 -5.24
C ARG A 191 26.15 -5.47 -3.74
N ARG A 192 25.30 -4.67 -3.09
CA ARG A 192 24.93 -4.88 -1.67
C ARG A 192 24.20 -6.20 -1.44
N LEU A 193 23.42 -6.66 -2.42
CA LEU A 193 22.80 -7.99 -2.42
C LEU A 193 23.79 -9.13 -2.70
N GLY A 194 25.09 -8.83 -2.80
CA GLY A 194 26.16 -9.83 -2.93
C GLY A 194 26.50 -10.22 -4.36
N TRP A 195 25.97 -9.54 -5.38
CA TRP A 195 26.27 -9.86 -6.77
C TRP A 195 27.66 -9.38 -7.21
N ASN A 196 28.41 -10.29 -7.83
CA ASN A 196 29.58 -9.94 -8.62
C ASN A 196 29.11 -9.46 -10.00
N LEU A 197 28.99 -8.15 -10.18
CA LEU A 197 28.55 -7.59 -11.46
C LEU A 197 29.72 -7.39 -12.43
N LEU A 198 29.54 -7.92 -13.65
CA LEU A 198 30.37 -7.72 -14.82
C LEU A 198 29.59 -6.89 -15.85
N ARG A 199 30.29 -6.11 -16.66
CA ARG A 199 29.65 -5.23 -17.66
C ARG A 199 30.13 -5.54 -19.06
N VAL A 200 29.18 -5.58 -20.00
CA VAL A 200 29.42 -5.71 -21.43
C VAL A 200 28.89 -4.45 -22.12
N TRP A 201 29.74 -3.87 -22.96
CA TRP A 201 29.37 -2.74 -23.82
C TRP A 201 29.06 -3.25 -25.24
N SER A 202 27.97 -2.77 -25.80
CA SER A 202 27.41 -3.11 -27.11
C SER A 202 28.40 -2.79 -28.21
N THR A 203 29.12 -1.68 -28.03
CA THR A 203 30.19 -1.22 -28.92
C THR A 203 31.35 -2.21 -28.90
N ASP A 204 31.87 -2.57 -27.72
CA ASP A 204 32.98 -3.51 -27.58
C ASP A 204 32.60 -4.91 -28.11
N TRP A 205 31.38 -5.36 -27.82
CA TRP A 205 30.86 -6.64 -28.29
C TRP A 205 30.69 -6.69 -29.81
N TRP A 206 30.33 -5.57 -30.44
CA TRP A 206 30.19 -5.49 -31.89
C TRP A 206 31.53 -5.56 -32.62
N TYR A 207 32.55 -4.86 -32.11
CA TYR A 207 33.86 -4.80 -32.77
C TYR A 207 34.75 -6.00 -32.43
N GLU A 208 34.79 -6.43 -31.17
CA GLU A 208 35.74 -7.44 -30.69
C GLU A 208 35.08 -8.48 -29.76
N PRO A 209 34.05 -9.22 -30.21
CA PRO A 209 33.30 -10.15 -29.36
C PRO A 209 34.19 -11.23 -28.73
N GLY A 210 35.19 -11.72 -29.47
CA GLY A 210 36.14 -12.72 -28.97
C GLY A 210 36.94 -12.23 -27.76
N LYS A 211 37.48 -11.00 -27.81
CA LYS A 211 38.25 -10.41 -26.70
C LYS A 211 37.37 -10.16 -25.48
N VAL A 212 36.14 -9.69 -25.69
CA VAL A 212 35.20 -9.47 -24.58
C VAL A 212 34.81 -10.80 -23.94
N LEU A 213 34.57 -11.83 -24.74
CA LEU A 213 34.29 -13.18 -24.25
C LEU A 213 35.46 -13.75 -23.44
N ASP A 214 36.70 -13.64 -23.94
CA ASP A 214 37.90 -14.10 -23.22
C ASP A 214 38.06 -13.37 -21.88
N ARG A 215 37.78 -12.07 -21.84
CA ARG A 215 37.79 -11.28 -20.60
C ARG A 215 36.72 -11.75 -19.61
N LEU A 216 35.50 -12.01 -20.08
CA LEU A 216 34.42 -12.51 -19.22
C LEU A 216 34.75 -13.89 -18.67
N ASP A 217 35.19 -14.80 -19.54
CA ASP A 217 35.57 -16.18 -19.21
C ASP A 217 36.68 -16.21 -18.14
N GLY A 218 37.75 -15.43 -18.35
CA GLY A 218 38.83 -15.30 -17.37
C GLY A 218 38.34 -14.75 -16.02
N ARG A 219 37.47 -13.73 -16.03
CA ARG A 219 36.95 -13.16 -14.79
C ARG A 219 36.00 -14.10 -14.04
N LEU A 220 35.21 -14.88 -14.77
CA LEU A 220 34.36 -15.93 -14.19
C LEU A 220 35.21 -17.04 -13.59
N ALA A 221 36.30 -17.46 -14.24
CA ALA A 221 37.25 -18.42 -13.69
C ALA A 221 37.89 -17.92 -12.38
N GLU A 222 38.35 -16.67 -12.34
CA GLU A 222 38.89 -16.05 -11.12
C GLU A 222 37.87 -16.02 -9.96
N LEU A 223 36.61 -15.68 -10.26
CA LEU A 223 35.54 -15.67 -9.25
C LEU A 223 35.25 -17.08 -8.72
N LYS A 224 35.28 -18.08 -9.61
CA LYS A 224 35.10 -19.49 -9.25
C LYS A 224 36.19 -19.96 -8.30
N ASP A 225 37.44 -19.63 -8.61
CA ASP A 225 38.58 -20.00 -7.78
C ASP A 225 38.53 -19.29 -6.41
N ALA A 226 38.19 -18.01 -6.37
CA ALA A 226 38.03 -17.26 -5.11
C ALA A 226 36.88 -17.78 -4.23
N ALA A 227 35.78 -18.23 -4.84
CA ALA A 227 34.65 -18.83 -4.14
C ALA A 227 35.02 -20.18 -3.51
N GLY A 228 35.86 -20.99 -4.17
CA GLY A 228 36.37 -22.25 -3.64
C GLY A 228 37.24 -22.11 -2.39
N VAL A 229 37.86 -20.95 -2.16
CA VAL A 229 38.75 -20.71 -1.01
C VAL A 229 37.99 -20.28 0.25
N ARG A 230 36.83 -19.61 0.13
CA ARG A 230 36.05 -19.11 1.29
C ARG A 230 35.22 -20.18 2.02
N GLY A 231 35.02 -21.36 1.43
CA GLY A 231 34.20 -22.44 2.00
C GLY A 231 34.83 -23.23 3.16
N ARG A 232 35.78 -22.67 3.92
CA ARG A 232 36.54 -23.40 4.96
C ARG A 232 36.51 -22.85 6.39
N ASP A 233 35.72 -21.82 6.71
CA ASP A 233 35.56 -21.38 8.11
C ASP A 233 34.08 -21.22 8.49
N PRO A 234 33.56 -22.01 9.45
CA PRO A 234 32.28 -21.74 10.09
C PRO A 234 32.36 -20.50 10.98
N LEU A 235 31.36 -19.63 10.83
CA LEU A 235 31.16 -18.40 11.59
C LEU A 235 31.04 -18.66 13.11
N GLU A 236 31.98 -18.13 13.91
CA GLU A 236 31.74 -17.79 15.32
C GLU A 236 31.25 -16.34 15.42
N LEU A 237 29.95 -16.17 15.64
CA LEU A 237 29.37 -14.97 16.26
C LEU A 237 28.63 -15.45 17.50
N GLY A 238 29.18 -15.08 18.66
CA GLY A 238 28.88 -15.66 19.95
C GLY A 238 27.43 -15.44 20.42
N ASN A 239 26.71 -16.55 20.57
CA ASN A 239 25.67 -16.66 21.57
C ASN A 239 26.34 -16.91 22.92
N THR A 240 26.38 -15.90 23.78
CA THR A 240 26.64 -16.13 25.21
C THR A 240 25.32 -16.06 25.95
N ASN A 241 24.83 -17.22 26.39
CA ASN A 241 24.02 -17.28 27.60
C ASN A 241 24.54 -18.45 28.45
N PRO A 242 24.77 -18.26 29.77
CA PRO A 242 25.53 -19.21 30.56
C PRO A 242 24.68 -20.40 31.01
N ARG A 243 25.23 -21.61 30.79
CA ARG A 243 25.14 -22.87 31.56
C ARG A 243 23.85 -23.20 32.32
N ASP A 244 23.26 -24.36 32.02
CA ASP A 244 23.69 -25.62 32.66
C ASP A 244 23.33 -26.87 31.83
N PRO A 245 24.08 -27.98 31.99
CA PRO A 245 24.03 -29.16 31.12
C PRO A 245 23.22 -30.30 31.73
N ALA A 246 22.52 -31.10 30.91
CA ALA A 246 22.43 -32.56 31.05
C ALA A 246 21.54 -33.22 30.00
N ALA A 247 21.94 -34.44 29.66
CA ALA A 247 21.18 -35.57 29.12
C ALA A 247 21.21 -35.80 27.59
N ALA A 248 21.86 -36.94 27.29
CA ALA A 248 22.13 -37.54 26.00
C ALA A 248 21.02 -38.50 25.53
N GLY A 249 21.11 -38.83 24.22
CA GLY A 249 20.57 -40.03 23.57
C GLY A 249 19.21 -39.80 22.89
N ALA A 250 18.86 -40.42 21.78
CA ALA A 250 19.53 -41.26 20.79
C ALA A 250 18.51 -41.45 19.64
N GLU A 251 19.00 -41.86 18.47
CA GLU A 251 18.33 -42.69 17.44
C GLU A 251 17.42 -42.09 16.34
N GLU A 252 17.62 -42.74 15.17
CA GLU A 252 17.22 -42.44 13.80
C GLU A 252 15.86 -43.06 13.41
N ASP A 253 15.17 -42.37 12.48
CA ASP A 253 14.26 -42.85 11.41
C ASP A 253 12.97 -43.65 11.77
N PRO A 254 11.97 -43.83 10.86
CA PRO A 254 11.79 -43.27 9.52
C PRO A 254 10.39 -42.70 9.21
N THR A 255 10.35 -41.95 8.11
CA THR A 255 9.18 -41.47 7.34
C THR A 255 8.09 -42.54 7.07
N PRO A 256 6.78 -42.21 7.10
CA PRO A 256 5.74 -43.01 6.47
C PRO A 256 5.25 -42.45 5.11
N PRO A 257 4.60 -43.29 4.28
CA PRO A 257 4.52 -43.13 2.82
C PRO A 257 3.32 -42.30 2.32
N ARG A 258 3.49 -41.78 1.10
CA ARG A 258 2.46 -41.15 0.25
C ARG A 258 1.50 -42.21 -0.30
N PRO A 259 0.16 -42.00 -0.31
CA PRO A 259 -0.74 -42.83 -1.09
C PRO A 259 -0.95 -42.28 -2.52
N PRO A 260 -1.19 -43.16 -3.51
CA PRO A 260 -1.39 -42.82 -4.91
C PRO A 260 -2.87 -42.58 -5.22
N GLY A 261 -3.16 -41.78 -6.24
CA GLY A 261 -4.52 -41.67 -6.78
C GLY A 261 -4.81 -40.35 -7.45
N ALA A 262 -4.22 -40.12 -8.63
CA ALA A 262 -4.70 -39.10 -9.55
C ALA A 262 -5.87 -39.67 -10.38
N PRO A 263 -7.05 -39.05 -10.38
CA PRO A 263 -7.91 -39.05 -11.55
C PRO A 263 -7.67 -37.78 -12.39
N LYS A 264 -7.88 -37.98 -13.68
CA LYS A 264 -7.53 -37.12 -14.81
C LYS A 264 -8.16 -35.73 -14.75
N VAL A 265 -7.36 -34.77 -15.22
CA VAL A 265 -7.75 -33.42 -15.62
C VAL A 265 -8.89 -33.50 -16.64
N VAL A 266 -10.07 -33.05 -16.22
CA VAL A 266 -11.13 -32.58 -17.11
C VAL A 266 -11.40 -31.16 -16.66
N GLY A 267 -11.01 -30.18 -17.47
CA GLY A 267 -11.29 -28.78 -17.18
C GLY A 267 -12.79 -28.50 -17.27
N PRO A 268 -13.31 -27.62 -16.39
CA PRO A 268 -14.39 -26.71 -16.75
C PRO A 268 -13.85 -25.28 -16.72
N VAL A 269 -13.96 -24.52 -17.81
CA VAL A 269 -15.14 -23.71 -18.13
C VAL A 269 -15.32 -22.59 -17.11
N ALA A 270 -15.17 -21.37 -17.61
CA ALA A 270 -15.52 -20.13 -16.95
C ALA A 270 -16.89 -20.27 -16.27
N ALA A 271 -16.90 -20.17 -14.95
CA ALA A 271 -18.11 -20.09 -14.15
C ALA A 271 -17.99 -18.85 -13.26
N ASP A 272 -18.77 -17.85 -13.69
CA ASP A 272 -19.28 -16.75 -12.88
C ASP A 272 -19.99 -17.33 -11.63
N LEU A 273 -19.50 -16.98 -10.45
CA LEU A 273 -20.10 -17.12 -9.12
C LEU A 273 -19.40 -16.07 -8.25
N GLY A 274 -20.00 -15.04 -7.69
CA GLY A 274 -21.38 -14.85 -7.26
C GLY A 274 -21.30 -14.21 -5.86
N GLU A 275 -21.76 -12.97 -5.78
CA GLU A 275 -22.06 -12.15 -4.59
C GLU A 275 -20.97 -11.98 -3.51
N GLY A 276 -20.44 -10.75 -3.48
CA GLY A 276 -19.44 -10.30 -2.53
C GLY A 276 -19.90 -10.38 -1.09
N VAL A 277 -19.08 -11.01 -0.26
CA VAL A 277 -19.03 -10.69 1.16
C VAL A 277 -18.57 -9.23 1.25
N PRO A 278 -19.33 -8.30 1.85
CA PRO A 278 -18.90 -6.92 1.95
C PRO A 278 -17.62 -6.88 2.79
N VAL A 279 -16.53 -6.45 2.17
CA VAL A 279 -15.31 -6.05 2.85
C VAL A 279 -15.69 -4.81 3.66
N VAL A 280 -16.06 -4.99 4.94
CA VAL A 280 -16.33 -3.85 5.82
C VAL A 280 -14.98 -3.19 6.11
N GLU A 281 -14.68 -2.12 5.37
CA GLU A 281 -13.56 -1.24 5.70
C GLU A 281 -13.71 -0.75 7.14
N PRO A 282 -12.61 -0.67 7.93
CA PRO A 282 -12.71 -0.21 9.31
C PRO A 282 -13.23 1.23 9.35
N VAL A 283 -14.34 1.45 10.04
CA VAL A 283 -14.97 2.76 10.23
C VAL A 283 -14.00 3.66 11.01
N LEU A 284 -13.64 4.78 10.40
CA LEU A 284 -12.73 5.76 11.02
C LEU A 284 -13.43 6.51 12.17
N PRO A 285 -12.68 6.99 13.19
CA PRO A 285 -13.25 7.82 14.23
C PRO A 285 -13.92 9.08 13.67
N GLY A 286 -15.20 9.29 13.97
CA GLY A 286 -16.00 10.41 13.45
C GLY A 286 -16.64 10.16 12.08
N GLN A 287 -16.46 8.97 11.48
CA GLN A 287 -17.15 8.58 10.26
C GLN A 287 -18.59 8.19 10.56
N SER A 288 -19.53 8.71 9.76
CA SER A 288 -20.92 8.28 9.75
C SER A 288 -21.43 8.18 8.31
N GLU A 289 -22.59 7.56 8.09
CA GLU A 289 -23.21 7.51 6.76
C GLU A 289 -23.98 8.79 6.45
N TYR A 290 -23.94 9.23 5.20
CA TYR A 290 -24.83 10.25 4.67
C TYR A 290 -26.22 9.67 4.45
N ARG A 291 -27.27 10.39 4.84
CA ARG A 291 -28.65 9.96 4.68
C ARG A 291 -29.43 11.01 3.92
N VAL A 292 -29.99 10.62 2.79
CA VAL A 292 -30.83 11.49 1.96
C VAL A 292 -32.19 11.70 2.62
N TRP A 293 -32.66 12.94 2.66
CA TRP A 293 -34.01 13.30 3.08
C TRP A 293 -35.01 12.90 2.00
N THR A 294 -35.99 12.09 2.38
CA THR A 294 -37.01 11.59 1.45
C THR A 294 -38.17 12.56 1.25
N GLY A 295 -38.33 13.52 2.17
CA GLY A 295 -39.33 14.58 2.11
C GLY A 295 -40.78 14.11 1.98
N PRO A 296 -41.72 15.06 1.89
CA PRO A 296 -43.09 14.74 1.50
C PRO A 296 -43.16 14.48 -0.02
N GLY A 297 -44.31 14.01 -0.49
CA GLY A 297 -44.59 13.97 -1.93
C GLY A 297 -44.68 15.36 -2.57
N LYS A 298 -45.01 15.40 -3.86
CA LYS A 298 -45.21 16.63 -4.64
C LYS A 298 -46.07 17.67 -3.89
N GLN A 299 -45.59 18.91 -3.84
CA GLN A 299 -46.20 20.04 -3.12
C GLN A 299 -46.93 21.03 -4.04
N GLY A 300 -46.65 21.03 -5.33
CA GLY A 300 -47.27 21.93 -6.30
C GLY A 300 -46.54 21.93 -7.64
N GLY A 301 -46.83 22.90 -8.48
CA GLY A 301 -46.06 23.19 -9.70
C GLY A 301 -45.00 24.28 -9.48
N PRO A 302 -44.19 24.58 -10.51
CA PRO A 302 -43.10 25.56 -10.41
C PRO A 302 -43.54 26.98 -10.02
N GLU A 303 -44.71 27.42 -10.50
CA GLU A 303 -45.26 28.75 -10.18
C GLU A 303 -45.63 28.84 -8.69
N ASP A 304 -46.22 27.77 -8.12
CA ASP A 304 -46.63 27.73 -6.72
C ASP A 304 -45.44 27.94 -5.76
N PHE A 305 -44.25 27.45 -6.13
CA PHE A 305 -43.05 27.62 -5.32
C PHE A 305 -42.68 29.11 -5.10
N HIS A 306 -42.92 29.93 -6.12
CA HIS A 306 -42.59 31.35 -6.10
C HIS A 306 -43.62 32.20 -5.35
N GLU A 307 -44.79 31.64 -5.07
CA GLU A 307 -45.87 32.36 -4.40
C GLU A 307 -45.56 32.62 -2.93
N PHE A 308 -45.87 33.84 -2.48
CA PHE A 308 -45.46 34.33 -1.17
C PHE A 308 -46.10 33.52 -0.03
N TRP A 309 -47.35 33.05 -0.21
CA TRP A 309 -48.10 32.27 0.78
C TRP A 309 -47.48 30.90 1.07
N ASN A 310 -46.73 30.34 0.11
CA ASN A 310 -46.00 29.08 0.31
C ASN A 310 -44.71 29.25 1.12
N GLY A 311 -44.35 30.47 1.53
CA GLY A 311 -43.09 30.75 2.24
C GLY A 311 -42.96 30.01 3.57
N ALA A 312 -44.05 29.91 4.33
CA ALA A 312 -44.06 29.15 5.59
C ALA A 312 -43.89 27.65 5.35
N CYS A 313 -44.49 27.11 4.29
CA CYS A 313 -44.34 25.71 3.89
C CYS A 313 -42.89 25.42 3.44
N VAL A 314 -42.34 26.26 2.55
CA VAL A 314 -40.95 26.15 2.08
C VAL A 314 -39.97 26.21 3.24
N ALA A 315 -40.17 27.12 4.20
CA ALA A 315 -39.31 27.21 5.38
C ALA A 315 -39.43 26.01 6.32
N GLY A 316 -40.65 25.47 6.51
CA GLY A 316 -40.86 24.24 7.28
C GLY A 316 -40.15 23.05 6.66
N LEU A 317 -40.28 22.88 5.34
CA LEU A 317 -39.61 21.80 4.62
C LEU A 317 -38.09 21.97 4.57
N LEU A 318 -37.60 23.20 4.47
CA LEU A 318 -36.18 23.50 4.59
C LEU A 318 -35.65 23.11 5.98
N LYS A 319 -36.40 23.37 7.04
CA LYS A 319 -36.06 22.95 8.40
C LYS A 319 -36.02 21.42 8.51
N ASP A 320 -37.03 20.72 8.00
CA ASP A 320 -37.10 19.26 8.06
C ASP A 320 -35.95 18.61 7.27
N LEU A 321 -35.63 19.16 6.10
CA LEU A 321 -34.50 18.74 5.28
C LEU A 321 -33.18 18.95 6.02
N VAL A 322 -32.95 20.14 6.60
CA VAL A 322 -31.71 20.45 7.32
C VAL A 322 -31.58 19.63 8.60
N ALA A 323 -32.68 19.25 9.24
CA ALA A 323 -32.65 18.35 10.39
C ALA A 323 -32.12 16.95 10.05
N VAL A 324 -32.22 16.52 8.78
CA VAL A 324 -31.76 15.19 8.31
C VAL A 324 -30.43 15.27 7.58
N GLU A 325 -30.32 16.14 6.57
CA GLU A 325 -29.15 16.27 5.70
C GLU A 325 -28.17 17.37 6.15
N GLY A 326 -28.52 18.18 7.16
CA GLY A 326 -27.66 19.25 7.67
C GLY A 326 -26.38 18.72 8.34
N PRO A 327 -25.21 19.38 8.15
CA PRO A 327 -24.94 20.51 7.25
C PRO A 327 -25.05 20.15 5.76
N ILE A 328 -25.79 20.95 4.98
CA ILE A 328 -26.05 20.71 3.56
C ILE A 328 -25.75 21.99 2.76
N SER A 329 -25.24 21.86 1.53
CA SER A 329 -25.06 23.02 0.66
C SER A 329 -26.40 23.62 0.28
N PHE A 330 -26.41 24.93 0.07
CA PHE A 330 -27.58 25.66 -0.38
C PHE A 330 -28.11 25.11 -1.71
N ASP A 331 -27.22 24.72 -2.62
CA ASP A 331 -27.59 24.20 -3.94
C ASP A 331 -28.18 22.80 -3.89
N LEU A 332 -27.64 21.92 -3.03
CA LEU A 332 -28.23 20.60 -2.84
C LEU A 332 -29.60 20.73 -2.16
N ALA A 333 -29.74 21.58 -1.13
CA ALA A 333 -31.04 21.85 -0.51
C ALA A 333 -32.05 22.45 -1.52
N ALA A 334 -31.61 23.36 -2.38
CA ALA A 334 -32.45 23.94 -3.42
C ALA A 334 -32.91 22.90 -4.46
N ARG A 335 -32.05 21.95 -4.84
CA ARG A 335 -32.43 20.82 -5.73
C ARG A 335 -33.45 19.91 -5.05
N ARG A 336 -33.19 19.50 -3.80
CA ARG A 336 -34.09 18.62 -3.02
C ARG A 336 -35.47 19.24 -2.84
N LEU A 337 -35.53 20.52 -2.47
CA LEU A 337 -36.81 21.22 -2.30
C LEU A 337 -37.45 21.54 -3.65
N GLY A 338 -36.71 22.02 -4.64
CA GLY A 338 -37.23 22.34 -5.96
C GLY A 338 -37.92 21.16 -6.64
N ALA A 339 -37.39 19.94 -6.44
CA ALA A 339 -38.00 18.71 -6.94
C ALA A 339 -39.45 18.50 -6.45
N LEU A 340 -39.79 18.97 -5.24
CA LEU A 340 -41.16 18.88 -4.72
C LEU A 340 -42.17 19.72 -5.51
N TRP A 341 -41.69 20.72 -6.25
CA TRP A 341 -42.47 21.59 -7.14
C TRP A 341 -42.15 21.37 -8.63
N GLU A 342 -41.55 20.23 -8.99
CA GLU A 342 -41.16 19.91 -10.37
C GLU A 342 -40.19 20.93 -10.98
N ILE A 343 -39.32 21.52 -10.15
CA ILE A 343 -38.28 22.43 -10.60
C ILE A 343 -36.99 21.65 -10.85
N ASP A 344 -36.71 21.36 -12.12
CA ASP A 344 -35.54 20.58 -12.52
C ASP A 344 -34.20 21.32 -12.36
N ARG A 345 -34.22 22.67 -12.36
CA ARG A 345 -33.02 23.49 -12.33
C ARG A 345 -33.09 24.55 -11.25
N VAL A 346 -32.06 24.58 -10.40
CA VAL A 346 -31.88 25.64 -9.42
C VAL A 346 -31.46 26.92 -10.14
N THR A 347 -32.36 27.90 -10.18
CA THR A 347 -32.10 29.24 -10.72
C THR A 347 -31.81 30.24 -9.59
N SER A 348 -31.30 31.42 -9.93
CA SER A 348 -31.13 32.52 -8.98
C SER A 348 -32.43 32.91 -8.29
N LYS A 349 -33.58 32.78 -8.98
CA LYS A 349 -34.91 33.01 -8.40
C LYS A 349 -35.25 31.97 -7.33
N VAL A 350 -34.95 30.70 -7.59
CA VAL A 350 -35.17 29.62 -6.61
C VAL A 350 -34.32 29.88 -5.36
N ARG A 351 -33.05 30.26 -5.55
CA ARG A 351 -32.16 30.60 -4.45
C ARG A 351 -32.65 31.79 -3.64
N ALA A 352 -33.06 32.86 -4.32
CA ALA A 352 -33.60 34.06 -3.67
C ALA A 352 -34.84 33.72 -2.82
N ARG A 353 -35.73 32.87 -3.35
CA ARG A 353 -36.94 32.44 -2.65
C ARG A 353 -36.63 31.65 -1.38
N LEU A 354 -35.67 30.74 -1.41
CA LEU A 354 -35.22 29.99 -0.24
C LEU A 354 -34.62 30.90 0.84
N ARG A 355 -33.78 31.86 0.44
CA ARG A 355 -33.22 32.86 1.38
C ARG A 355 -34.31 33.73 1.99
N GLU A 356 -35.27 34.16 1.18
CA GLU A 356 -36.42 34.94 1.63
C GLU A 356 -37.29 34.14 2.62
N ALA A 357 -37.62 32.90 2.30
CA ALA A 357 -38.38 32.02 3.18
C ALA A 357 -37.67 31.83 4.52
N HIS A 358 -36.36 31.60 4.51
CA HIS A 358 -35.56 31.55 5.74
C HIS A 358 -35.56 32.87 6.51
N GLN A 359 -35.46 34.02 5.84
CA GLN A 359 -35.44 35.34 6.48
C GLN A 359 -36.75 35.63 7.23
N TYR A 360 -37.91 35.31 6.65
CA TYR A 360 -39.20 35.53 7.28
C TYR A 360 -39.59 34.42 8.29
N TYR A 361 -39.03 33.23 8.14
CA TYR A 361 -39.30 32.07 8.98
C TYR A 361 -37.98 31.39 9.40
N PRO A 362 -37.18 32.00 10.29
CA PRO A 362 -35.81 31.57 10.58
C PRO A 362 -35.69 30.25 11.37
N GLY A 363 -36.81 29.64 11.76
CA GLY A 363 -36.82 28.55 12.73
C GLY A 363 -36.01 27.33 12.31
N GLY A 364 -35.05 26.92 13.15
CA GLY A 364 -34.37 25.61 13.07
C GLY A 364 -33.24 25.49 12.04
N VAL A 365 -32.97 26.53 11.25
CA VAL A 365 -31.89 26.55 10.25
C VAL A 365 -31.00 27.77 10.49
N ARG A 366 -29.70 27.63 10.24
CA ARG A 366 -28.71 28.70 10.27
C ARG A 366 -27.94 28.69 8.96
N ILE A 367 -27.72 29.85 8.37
CA ILE A 367 -26.95 29.98 7.12
C ILE A 367 -25.55 30.47 7.46
N GLU A 368 -24.53 29.69 7.08
CA GLU A 368 -23.12 30.08 7.16
C GLU A 368 -22.44 29.84 5.82
N GLY A 369 -22.04 30.93 5.17
CA GLY A 369 -21.53 30.88 3.80
C GLY A 369 -22.54 30.27 2.84
N GLU A 370 -22.14 29.22 2.14
CA GLU A 370 -22.96 28.47 1.18
C GLU A 370 -23.65 27.24 1.80
N PHE A 371 -23.59 27.08 3.13
CA PHE A 371 -24.11 25.91 3.84
C PHE A 371 -25.24 26.26 4.80
N LEU A 372 -26.19 25.34 4.89
CA LEU A 372 -27.32 25.35 5.80
C LEU A 372 -27.06 24.37 6.93
N TRP A 373 -27.11 24.88 8.16
CA TRP A 373 -26.83 24.16 9.39
C TRP A 373 -28.09 24.05 10.23
N PRO A 374 -28.26 22.97 11.02
CA PRO A 374 -29.24 22.97 12.09
C PRO A 374 -28.96 24.13 13.05
N ALA A 375 -29.99 24.85 13.49
CA ALA A 375 -29.81 26.07 14.28
C ALA A 375 -29.04 25.86 15.60
N GLU A 376 -29.12 24.66 16.17
CA GLU A 376 -28.49 24.31 17.46
C GLU A 376 -27.03 23.84 17.33
N VAL A 377 -26.57 23.59 16.09
CA VAL A 377 -25.24 23.07 15.83
C VAL A 377 -24.36 24.22 15.36
N GLU A 378 -23.22 24.46 15.99
CA GLU A 378 -22.19 25.37 15.47
C GLU A 378 -21.26 24.63 14.49
N ALA A 379 -20.84 25.29 13.41
CA ALA A 379 -19.95 24.67 12.41
C ALA A 379 -18.62 24.22 13.01
N GLY A 380 -18.06 24.98 13.95
CA GLY A 380 -16.83 24.62 14.67
C GLY A 380 -16.95 23.37 15.54
N ALA A 381 -18.16 23.08 16.05
CA ALA A 381 -18.44 21.95 16.93
C ALA A 381 -18.82 20.67 16.16
N TRP A 382 -18.99 20.76 14.84
CA TRP A 382 -19.27 19.59 14.00
C TRP A 382 -18.03 18.68 13.96
N GLY A 383 -18.12 17.53 14.61
CA GLY A 383 -16.99 16.60 14.79
C GLY A 383 -17.06 15.32 13.95
N VAL A 384 -18.04 15.23 13.04
CA VAL A 384 -18.26 14.04 12.19
C VAL A 384 -18.02 14.35 10.71
N PHE A 385 -17.82 13.31 9.90
CA PHE A 385 -17.80 13.39 8.44
C PHE A 385 -18.62 12.25 7.84
N ARG A 386 -19.43 12.57 6.83
CA ARG A 386 -20.42 11.66 6.27
C ARG A 386 -19.94 11.03 4.96
N VAL A 387 -19.90 9.70 4.89
CA VAL A 387 -19.54 8.92 3.70
C VAL A 387 -20.80 8.36 3.02
N PRO A 388 -20.79 8.09 1.70
CA PRO A 388 -21.96 7.52 1.03
C PRO A 388 -22.30 6.11 1.55
N GLY A 389 -23.59 5.82 1.77
CA GLY A 389 -24.08 4.51 2.23
C GLY A 389 -24.17 3.46 1.14
N GLY A 390 -24.11 3.87 -0.13
CA GLY A 390 -24.08 2.99 -1.30
C GLY A 390 -25.36 3.01 -2.14
N GLU A 391 -26.38 3.79 -1.76
CA GLU A 391 -27.60 3.97 -2.52
C GLU A 391 -27.48 5.14 -3.53
N GLU A 392 -28.35 5.13 -4.54
CA GLU A 392 -28.40 6.17 -5.57
C GLU A 392 -28.89 7.50 -4.94
N GLY A 393 -28.00 8.50 -4.91
CA GLY A 393 -28.26 9.80 -4.27
C GLY A 393 -27.47 10.08 -2.99
N ASP A 394 -26.76 9.07 -2.46
CA ASP A 394 -25.85 9.21 -1.31
C ASP A 394 -24.55 9.94 -1.67
N PHE A 395 -24.21 9.95 -2.96
CA PHE A 395 -23.01 10.61 -3.48
C PHE A 395 -23.24 12.12 -3.60
N ARG A 396 -22.37 12.87 -2.94
CA ARG A 396 -22.36 14.34 -2.99
C ARG A 396 -21.30 14.83 -3.96
N GLU A 397 -21.57 15.94 -4.65
CA GLU A 397 -20.52 16.65 -5.38
C GLU A 397 -19.52 17.25 -4.39
N ALA A 398 -18.31 17.59 -4.85
CA ALA A 398 -17.27 18.12 -3.97
C ALA A 398 -17.72 19.41 -3.28
N GLU A 399 -18.40 20.28 -4.02
CA GLU A 399 -18.92 21.54 -3.53
C GLU A 399 -19.99 21.37 -2.44
N ASP A 400 -20.69 20.23 -2.45
CA ASP A 400 -21.74 19.88 -1.49
C ASP A 400 -21.20 19.33 -0.16
N ILE A 401 -19.90 19.05 -0.05
CA ILE A 401 -19.26 18.55 1.17
C ILE A 401 -18.75 19.73 2.00
N PRO A 402 -19.27 20.00 3.20
CA PRO A 402 -18.79 21.12 4.03
C PRO A 402 -17.28 21.03 4.31
N PRO A 403 -16.54 22.16 4.29
CA PRO A 403 -15.12 22.17 4.64
C PRO A 403 -14.84 21.55 6.02
N GLU A 404 -15.77 21.69 6.97
CA GLU A 404 -15.74 21.05 8.29
C GLU A 404 -15.69 19.52 8.19
N GLU A 405 -16.49 18.91 7.30
CA GLU A 405 -16.46 17.46 7.11
C GLU A 405 -15.18 17.01 6.42
N ALA A 406 -14.68 17.79 5.45
CA ALA A 406 -13.38 17.53 4.84
C ALA A 406 -12.26 17.62 5.88
N ALA A 407 -12.28 18.62 6.77
CA ALA A 407 -11.35 18.75 7.88
C ALA A 407 -11.43 17.55 8.86
N ASN A 408 -12.64 17.12 9.21
CA ASN A 408 -12.87 15.96 10.08
C ASN A 408 -12.42 14.65 9.43
N ALA A 409 -12.62 14.48 8.13
CA ALA A 409 -12.13 13.32 7.37
C ALA A 409 -10.60 13.30 7.34
N ALA A 410 -9.95 14.45 7.11
CA ALA A 410 -8.50 14.59 7.21
C ALA A 410 -8.01 14.22 8.62
N ALA A 411 -8.68 14.71 9.67
CA ALA A 411 -8.34 14.39 11.06
C ALA A 411 -8.56 12.90 11.39
N GLY A 412 -9.62 12.28 10.87
CA GLY A 412 -9.90 10.85 11.03
C GLY A 412 -8.81 9.99 10.41
N LEU A 413 -8.38 10.32 9.19
CA LEU A 413 -7.27 9.65 8.51
C LEU A 413 -5.93 9.86 9.21
N LEU A 414 -5.63 11.09 9.63
CA LEU A 414 -4.40 11.40 10.34
C LEU A 414 -4.36 10.81 11.76
N ARG A 415 -5.50 10.57 12.42
CA ARG A 415 -5.53 9.82 13.68
C ARG A 415 -5.12 8.35 13.50
N GLY A 416 -5.41 7.76 12.35
CA GLY A 416 -4.98 6.39 12.03
C GLY A 416 -3.52 6.30 11.54
N LEU A 417 -2.98 7.36 10.92
CA LEU A 417 -1.70 7.32 10.19
C LEU A 417 -0.64 8.30 10.70
N VAL A 418 -0.98 9.18 11.65
CA VAL A 418 -0.19 10.25 12.29
C VAL A 418 0.32 11.34 11.34
N SER A 419 0.82 10.98 10.16
CA SER A 419 1.35 11.86 9.12
C SER A 419 1.15 11.24 7.74
N LEU A 420 0.81 12.06 6.74
CA LEU A 420 0.70 11.64 5.35
C LEU A 420 1.22 12.74 4.40
N PRO A 421 1.81 12.40 3.24
CA PRO A 421 2.02 13.38 2.19
C PRO A 421 0.69 14.04 1.79
N ARG A 422 0.70 15.36 1.61
CA ARG A 422 -0.49 16.18 1.33
C ARG A 422 -1.30 15.66 0.14
N LYS A 423 -0.63 15.29 -0.95
CA LYS A 423 -1.25 14.70 -2.15
C LYS A 423 -1.91 13.34 -1.89
N ASP A 424 -1.31 12.55 -0.99
CA ASP A 424 -1.84 11.23 -0.63
C ASP A 424 -3.04 11.39 0.32
N LEU A 425 -3.00 12.39 1.20
CA LEU A 425 -4.12 12.74 2.08
C LEU A 425 -5.34 13.18 1.27
N VAL A 426 -5.14 14.08 0.29
CA VAL A 426 -6.20 14.50 -0.64
C VAL A 426 -6.79 13.28 -1.39
N ARG A 427 -5.95 12.35 -1.86
CA ARG A 427 -6.41 11.10 -2.50
C ARG A 427 -7.21 10.21 -1.56
N ALA A 428 -6.77 10.05 -0.32
CA ALA A 428 -7.46 9.24 0.67
C ALA A 428 -8.82 9.84 1.06
N MET A 429 -8.87 11.16 1.30
CA MET A 429 -10.10 11.89 1.58
C MET A 429 -11.09 11.78 0.42
N GLY A 430 -10.63 11.97 -0.83
CA GLY A 430 -11.47 11.82 -2.01
C GLY A 430 -12.14 10.43 -2.10
N ARG A 431 -11.40 9.36 -1.79
CA ARG A 431 -11.97 8.00 -1.76
C ARG A 431 -13.01 7.81 -0.66
N LEU A 432 -12.77 8.36 0.54
CA LEU A 432 -13.75 8.29 1.64
C LEU A 432 -15.11 8.87 1.25
N PHE A 433 -15.11 9.97 0.50
CA PHE A 433 -16.34 10.60 0.01
C PHE A 433 -16.89 9.96 -1.28
N GLY A 434 -16.32 8.85 -1.75
CA GLY A 434 -16.81 8.09 -2.91
C GLY A 434 -16.28 8.56 -4.28
N PHE A 435 -15.31 9.48 -4.33
CA PHE A 435 -14.75 9.95 -5.60
C PHE A 435 -13.75 8.95 -6.18
N GLN A 436 -14.09 8.40 -7.35
CA GLN A 436 -13.21 7.47 -8.09
C GLN A 436 -12.02 8.18 -8.77
N ARG A 437 -12.17 9.47 -9.11
CA ARG A 437 -11.13 10.30 -9.73
C ARG A 437 -11.05 11.64 -9.01
N LEU A 438 -9.82 12.11 -8.80
CA LEU A 438 -9.58 13.47 -8.33
C LEU A 438 -9.64 14.43 -9.52
N GLY A 439 -10.73 15.20 -9.58
CA GLY A 439 -10.81 16.39 -10.43
C GLY A 439 -10.43 17.64 -9.64
N ARG A 440 -10.20 18.74 -10.35
CA ARG A 440 -9.80 20.03 -9.75
C ARG A 440 -10.68 20.46 -8.57
N ARG A 441 -12.01 20.36 -8.70
CA ARG A 441 -12.98 20.72 -7.64
C ARG A 441 -12.88 19.84 -6.39
N VAL A 442 -12.63 18.54 -6.58
CA VAL A 442 -12.42 17.59 -5.48
C VAL A 442 -11.13 17.95 -4.75
N GLU A 443 -10.04 18.16 -5.49
CA GLU A 443 -8.76 18.55 -4.90
C GLU A 443 -8.88 19.87 -4.13
N GLU A 444 -9.49 20.90 -4.72
CA GLU A 444 -9.73 22.20 -4.08
C GLU A 444 -10.50 22.04 -2.75
N ARG A 445 -11.60 21.27 -2.70
CA ARG A 445 -12.35 21.07 -1.44
C ARG A 445 -11.58 20.27 -0.39
N MET A 446 -10.85 19.23 -0.77
CA MET A 446 -10.04 18.47 0.19
C MET A 446 -8.92 19.34 0.77
N GLU A 447 -8.31 20.19 -0.07
CA GLU A 447 -7.30 21.15 0.35
C GLU A 447 -7.86 22.25 1.27
N GLU A 448 -9.06 22.76 1.00
CA GLU A 448 -9.80 23.65 1.90
C GLU A 448 -10.02 23.00 3.28
N GLY A 449 -10.41 21.72 3.31
CA GLY A 449 -10.56 20.95 4.54
C GLY A 449 -9.26 20.80 5.33
N ILE A 450 -8.14 20.49 4.66
CA ILE A 450 -6.81 20.41 5.28
C ILE A 450 -6.39 21.77 5.85
N ALA A 451 -6.61 22.86 5.10
CA ALA A 451 -6.29 24.20 5.54
C ALA A 451 -7.13 24.60 6.78
N LEU A 452 -8.41 24.25 6.80
CA LEU A 452 -9.29 24.48 7.95
C LEU A 452 -8.85 23.69 9.17
N LEU A 453 -8.47 22.42 8.99
CA LEU A 453 -7.93 21.59 10.07
C LEU A 453 -6.66 22.20 10.67
N ALA A 454 -5.75 22.68 9.82
CA ALA A 454 -4.52 23.35 10.25
C ALA A 454 -4.81 24.66 10.99
N ALA A 455 -5.75 25.47 10.50
CA ALA A 455 -6.15 26.72 11.14
C ALA A 455 -6.77 26.50 12.54
N ARG A 456 -7.45 25.38 12.75
CA ARG A 456 -7.99 24.96 14.06
C ARG A 456 -6.94 24.33 14.97
N GLY A 457 -5.68 24.24 14.54
CA GLY A 457 -4.60 23.58 15.27
C GLY A 457 -4.75 22.06 15.33
N GLY A 458 -5.55 21.45 14.45
CA GLY A 458 -5.75 20.00 14.39
C GLY A 458 -4.72 19.26 13.52
N CYS A 459 -3.88 19.98 12.77
CA CYS A 459 -2.72 19.43 12.07
C CYS A 459 -1.64 20.49 11.82
N GLU A 460 -0.41 20.04 11.57
CA GLU A 460 0.72 20.85 11.12
C GLU A 460 1.06 20.49 9.67
N ILE A 461 1.32 21.51 8.84
CA ILE A 461 1.81 21.35 7.47
C ILE A 461 3.33 21.56 7.47
N ALA A 462 4.10 20.49 7.25
CA ALA A 462 5.56 20.50 7.23
C ALA A 462 6.06 20.11 5.83
N GLY A 463 6.29 21.11 4.97
CA GLY A 463 6.67 20.89 3.57
C GLY A 463 5.56 20.19 2.79
N GLU A 464 5.84 19.01 2.25
CA GLU A 464 4.85 18.19 1.54
C GLU A 464 4.04 17.25 2.46
N ALA A 465 4.32 17.20 3.76
CA ALA A 465 3.62 16.33 4.72
C ALA A 465 2.62 17.11 5.58
N VAL A 466 1.50 16.47 5.90
CA VAL A 466 0.50 16.93 6.88
C VAL A 466 0.49 15.93 8.03
N ARG A 467 0.60 16.40 9.27
CA ARG A 467 0.71 15.55 10.47
C ARG A 467 -0.11 16.09 11.63
N LEU A 468 -0.47 15.24 12.59
CA LEU A 468 -1.10 15.72 13.83
C LEU A 468 -0.12 16.58 14.65
N PRO A 469 -0.61 17.58 15.40
CA PRO A 469 0.23 18.37 16.30
C PRO A 469 0.84 17.47 17.37
N ARG A 470 2.08 17.75 17.77
CA ARG A 470 2.70 17.06 18.92
C ARG A 470 2.04 17.58 20.20
N GLY A 471 1.25 16.73 20.85
CA GLY A 471 0.63 17.02 22.15
C GLY A 471 1.63 17.06 23.29
#